data_AF-A0A1Q9XVF0-F1
#
_entry.id   AF-A0A1Q9XVF0-F1
#
_cell.length_a   1.000
_cell.length_b   1.000
_cell.length_c   1.000
_cell.angle_alpha   90.00
_cell.angle_beta   90.00
_cell.angle_gamma   90.00
#
_symmetry.space_group_name_H-M   'P 1'
#
loop_
_entity.id
_entity.type
_entity.pdbx_description
1 polymer ?
#
loop_
_entity_poly.entity_id
_entity_poly.type
_entity_poly.pdbx_seq_one_letter_code
_entity_poly.pdbx_strand_id
1 'polypeptide(L)'
;MKLSISFPDNLITDELLNQIRIPCFCKVSREFVITFSDTVPESAGVVLEWSREELELRAVAGGGGEYTHYNNGLITLKKIDENLFDIIDLEVFYRSFGWCVVLRGGEYAPPGNFWDEE
;
A
#
# COMPACT_ATOMS: atom_id res chain seq x y z
N MET A 1 -0.37 -4.89 9.97
CA MET A 1 -1.23 -4.32 8.91
C MET A 1 -1.51 -5.41 7.89
N LYS A 2 -2.77 -5.58 7.48
CA LYS A 2 -3.17 -6.69 6.61
C LYS A 2 -3.93 -6.19 5.39
N LEU A 3 -3.82 -6.89 4.27
CA LEU A 3 -4.60 -6.64 3.07
C LEU A 3 -5.66 -7.74 2.93
N SER A 4 -6.93 -7.33 2.93
CA SER A 4 -8.07 -8.19 2.59
C SER A 4 -8.38 -8.00 1.10
N ILE A 5 -8.13 -9.03 0.29
CA ILE A 5 -8.23 -8.97 -1.17
C ILE A 5 -8.53 -10.36 -1.73
N SER A 6 -9.37 -10.41 -2.75
CA SER A 6 -9.58 -11.62 -3.55
C SER A 6 -8.84 -11.47 -4.86
N PHE A 7 -7.86 -12.34 -5.06
CA PHE A 7 -7.04 -12.39 -6.26
C PHE A 7 -7.62 -13.42 -7.25
N PRO A 8 -7.60 -13.16 -8.56
CA PRO A 8 -7.95 -14.14 -9.58
C PRO A 8 -7.07 -15.39 -9.48
N ASP A 9 -7.70 -16.56 -9.42
CA ASP A 9 -7.01 -17.86 -9.43
C ASP A 9 -6.47 -18.17 -10.83
N ASN A 10 -5.24 -17.71 -11.09
CA ASN A 10 -4.51 -17.96 -12.32
C ASN A 10 -3.00 -17.81 -12.14
N LEU A 11 -2.25 -18.35 -13.10
CA LEU A 11 -0.79 -18.38 -13.08
C LEU A 11 -0.15 -16.97 -13.02
N ILE A 12 -0.76 -15.98 -13.66
CA ILE A 12 -0.24 -14.60 -13.68
C ILE A 12 -0.25 -14.04 -12.25
N THR A 13 -1.34 -14.25 -11.53
CA THR A 13 -1.45 -13.82 -10.13
C THR A 13 -0.50 -14.59 -9.23
N ASP A 14 -0.32 -15.89 -9.45
CA ASP A 14 0.65 -16.70 -8.70
C ASP A 14 2.09 -16.19 -8.90
N GLU A 15 2.48 -15.87 -10.13
CA GLU A 15 3.78 -15.29 -10.45
C GLU A 15 3.98 -13.91 -9.79
N LEU A 16 2.93 -13.08 -9.80
CA LEU A 16 2.91 -11.76 -9.16
C LEU A 16 3.12 -11.86 -7.65
N LEU A 17 2.38 -12.75 -6.97
CA LEU A 17 2.43 -12.92 -5.52
C LEU A 17 3.76 -13.52 -5.00
N ASN A 18 4.57 -14.10 -5.88
CA ASN A 18 5.92 -14.55 -5.55
C ASN A 18 6.97 -13.43 -5.62
N GLN A 19 6.62 -12.24 -6.13
CA GLN A 19 7.55 -11.11 -6.22
C GLN A 19 7.61 -10.30 -4.93
N ILE A 20 8.75 -9.65 -4.71
CA ILE A 20 8.88 -8.53 -3.78
C ILE A 20 8.64 -7.22 -4.53
N ARG A 21 8.19 -6.17 -3.83
CA ARG A 21 7.95 -4.84 -4.42
C ARG A 21 7.00 -4.91 -5.63
N ILE A 22 5.87 -5.59 -5.46
CA ILE A 22 4.80 -5.68 -6.43
C ILE A 22 4.23 -4.27 -6.71
N PRO A 23 4.08 -3.85 -7.98
CA PRO A 23 3.40 -2.60 -8.31
C PRO A 23 1.96 -2.58 -7.79
N CYS A 24 1.59 -1.51 -7.10
CA CYS A 24 0.23 -1.32 -6.65
C CYS A 24 -0.17 0.16 -6.74
N PHE A 25 -1.44 0.45 -6.52
CA PHE A 25 -1.94 1.81 -6.43
C PHE A 25 -2.68 2.02 -5.12
N CYS A 26 -2.24 2.99 -4.33
CA CYS A 26 -2.77 3.30 -3.01
C CYS A 26 -3.81 4.42 -3.10
N LYS A 27 -5.01 4.16 -2.57
CA LYS A 27 -6.12 5.11 -2.49
C LYS A 27 -6.57 5.21 -1.04
N VAL A 28 -6.43 6.38 -0.43
CA VAL A 28 -6.75 6.56 0.99
C VAL A 28 -7.76 7.67 1.16
N SER A 29 -8.95 7.31 1.61
CA SER A 29 -10.02 8.22 2.06
C SER A 29 -10.53 7.70 3.41
N ARG A 30 -11.82 7.45 3.60
CA ARG A 30 -12.29 6.77 4.82
C ARG A 30 -11.62 5.39 5.00
N GLU A 31 -11.34 4.73 3.88
CA GLU A 31 -10.69 3.42 3.81
C GLU A 31 -9.34 3.55 3.11
N PHE A 32 -8.45 2.61 3.38
CA PHE A 32 -7.21 2.46 2.63
C PHE A 32 -7.39 1.28 1.67
N VAL A 33 -7.54 1.60 0.39
CA VAL A 33 -7.71 0.65 -0.70
C VAL A 33 -6.39 0.53 -1.48
N ILE A 34 -6.03 -0.70 -1.85
CA ILE A 34 -4.91 -1.01 -2.73
C ILE A 34 -5.44 -1.72 -3.97
N THR A 35 -5.01 -1.28 -5.15
CA THR A 35 -5.37 -1.92 -6.42
C THR A 35 -4.14 -2.43 -7.17
N PHE A 36 -4.32 -3.52 -7.92
CA PHE A 36 -3.29 -4.18 -8.72
C PHE A 36 -3.75 -4.27 -10.17
N SER A 37 -3.15 -3.48 -11.06
CA SER A 37 -3.46 -3.49 -12.49
C SER A 37 -2.84 -4.66 -13.24
N ASP A 38 -1.82 -5.30 -12.66
CA ASP A 38 -1.13 -6.45 -13.26
C ASP A 38 -1.95 -7.75 -13.17
N THR A 39 -3.01 -7.77 -12.35
CA THR A 39 -3.95 -8.91 -12.31
C THR A 39 -5.01 -8.75 -13.39
N VAL A 40 -5.48 -9.88 -13.93
CA VAL A 40 -6.58 -9.90 -14.91
C VAL A 40 -7.69 -10.83 -14.41
N PRO A 41 -8.88 -10.31 -14.02
CA PRO A 41 -9.23 -8.88 -13.94
C PRO A 41 -8.45 -8.09 -12.88
N GLU A 42 -8.52 -6.75 -12.94
CA GLU A 42 -7.93 -5.86 -11.92
C GLU A 42 -8.47 -6.23 -10.53
N SER A 43 -7.56 -6.32 -9.56
CA SER A 43 -7.88 -6.70 -8.18
C SER A 43 -7.79 -5.49 -7.27
N ALA A 44 -8.73 -5.37 -6.34
CA ALA A 44 -8.77 -4.32 -5.34
C ALA A 44 -9.03 -4.93 -3.96
N GLY A 45 -8.33 -4.42 -2.96
CA GLY A 45 -8.46 -4.87 -1.57
C GLY A 45 -8.43 -3.72 -0.59
N VAL A 46 -8.89 -4.00 0.63
CA VAL A 46 -8.91 -3.04 1.73
C VAL A 46 -7.84 -3.41 2.73
N VAL A 47 -7.05 -2.42 3.13
CA VAL A 47 -6.08 -2.53 4.19
C VAL A 47 -6.79 -2.43 5.54
N LEU A 48 -6.52 -3.41 6.40
CA LEU A 48 -7.02 -3.54 7.75
C LEU A 48 -5.92 -3.20 8.74
N GLU A 49 -6.32 -2.82 9.97
CA GLU A 49 -5.40 -2.57 11.08
C GLU A 49 -4.36 -1.46 10.78
N TRP A 50 -4.74 -0.45 9.99
CA TRP A 50 -3.91 0.73 9.74
C TRP A 50 -4.40 1.90 10.58
N SER A 51 -3.45 2.74 11.02
CA SER A 51 -3.71 4.04 11.61
C SER A 51 -3.48 5.13 10.57
N ARG A 52 -4.44 6.06 10.46
CA ARG A 52 -4.32 7.25 9.63
C ARG A 52 -3.18 8.15 10.11
N GLU A 53 -3.11 8.37 11.41
CA GLU A 53 -2.08 9.22 12.03
C GLU A 53 -0.68 8.67 11.71
N GLU A 54 -0.47 7.36 11.85
CA GLU A 54 0.81 6.73 11.50
C GLU A 54 1.11 6.79 10.00
N LEU A 55 0.10 6.66 9.14
CA LEU A 55 0.28 6.78 7.71
C LEU A 55 0.76 8.19 7.33
N GLU A 56 0.12 9.23 7.85
CA GLU A 56 0.39 10.62 7.48
C GLU A 56 1.77 11.13 7.94
N LEU A 57 2.38 10.47 8.94
CA LEU A 57 3.78 10.69 9.31
C LEU A 57 4.78 10.16 8.25
N ARG A 58 4.35 9.29 7.33
CA ARG A 58 5.19 8.55 6.38
C ARG A 58 4.79 8.75 4.92
N ALA A 59 3.60 9.27 4.71
CA ALA A 59 2.96 9.44 3.42
C ALA A 59 2.28 10.82 3.44
N VAL A 60 2.71 11.72 2.56
CA VAL A 60 2.21 13.10 2.54
C VAL A 60 0.76 13.11 2.05
N ALA A 61 -0.15 13.58 2.89
CA ALA A 61 -1.54 13.77 2.49
C ALA A 61 -1.65 14.91 1.47
N GLY A 62 -2.30 14.64 0.34
CA GLY A 62 -2.75 15.66 -0.60
C GLY A 62 -4.02 16.35 -0.12
N GLY A 63 -4.26 17.56 -0.63
CA GLY A 63 -5.49 18.32 -0.40
C GLY A 63 -6.33 18.49 -1.67
N GLY A 64 -7.65 18.62 -1.51
CA GLY A 64 -8.56 19.10 -2.56
C GLY A 64 -9.24 18.04 -3.44
N GLY A 65 -9.11 16.75 -3.13
CA GLY A 65 -9.76 15.64 -3.85
C GLY A 65 -10.48 14.65 -2.93
N GLU A 66 -11.12 13.62 -3.52
CA GLU A 66 -11.82 12.55 -2.78
C GLU A 66 -10.88 11.73 -1.89
N TYR A 67 -9.61 11.61 -2.30
CA TYR A 67 -8.60 10.83 -1.61
C TYR A 67 -7.50 11.74 -1.05
N THR A 68 -7.14 11.49 0.20
CA THR A 68 -5.96 12.06 0.87
C THR A 68 -4.66 11.50 0.29
N HIS A 69 -4.68 10.28 -0.23
CA HIS A 69 -3.55 9.68 -0.92
C HIS A 69 -4.06 8.97 -2.18
N TYR A 70 -3.43 9.22 -3.33
CA TYR A 70 -3.83 8.69 -4.62
C TYR A 70 -2.58 8.50 -5.48
N ASN A 71 -1.79 7.48 -5.14
CA ASN A 71 -0.39 7.39 -5.56
C ASN A 71 0.00 5.95 -5.90
N ASN A 72 0.97 5.82 -6.80
CA ASN A 72 1.62 4.54 -7.06
C ASN A 72 2.34 4.05 -5.81
N GLY A 73 2.37 2.74 -5.60
CA GLY A 73 3.03 2.08 -4.50
C GLY A 73 3.82 0.85 -4.95
N LEU A 74 4.69 0.38 -4.08
CA LEU A 74 5.34 -0.92 -4.17
C LEU A 74 5.06 -1.67 -2.88
N ILE A 75 4.52 -2.88 -3.01
CA ILE A 75 4.07 -3.67 -1.87
C ILE A 75 4.68 -5.06 -1.89
N THR A 76 5.08 -5.56 -0.73
CA THR A 76 5.45 -6.97 -0.54
C THR A 76 4.39 -7.63 0.33
N LEU A 77 3.82 -8.73 -0.17
CA LEU A 77 2.74 -9.46 0.50
C LEU A 77 3.23 -10.82 0.99
N LYS A 78 2.67 -11.28 2.12
CA LYS A 78 2.82 -12.66 2.58
C LYS A 78 1.44 -13.24 2.86
N LYS A 79 1.09 -14.34 2.18
CA LYS A 79 -0.22 -14.99 2.35
C LYS A 79 -0.38 -15.51 3.78
N ILE A 80 -1.51 -15.20 4.41
CA ILE A 80 -1.94 -15.73 5.71
C ILE A 80 -3.08 -16.73 5.50
N ASP A 81 -4.06 -16.35 4.67
CA ASP A 81 -5.27 -17.12 4.36
C ASP A 81 -5.69 -16.86 2.89
N GLU A 82 -6.78 -17.46 2.43
CA GLU A 82 -7.29 -17.39 1.05
C GLU A 82 -7.40 -15.96 0.51
N ASN A 83 -7.93 -15.04 1.32
CA ASN A 83 -8.14 -13.63 0.94
C ASN A 83 -7.47 -12.64 1.90
N LEU A 84 -6.47 -13.09 2.66
CA LEU A 84 -5.83 -12.29 3.69
C LEU A 84 -4.31 -12.41 3.62
N PHE A 85 -3.66 -11.25 3.55
CA PHE A 85 -2.21 -11.14 3.38
C PHE A 85 -1.64 -10.17 4.42
N ASP A 86 -0.48 -10.50 4.98
CA ASP A 86 0.34 -9.54 5.70
C ASP A 86 1.00 -8.60 4.68
N ILE A 87 0.99 -7.30 4.98
CA ILE A 87 1.78 -6.32 4.24
C ILE A 87 3.14 -6.23 4.90
N ILE A 88 4.17 -6.79 4.26
CA ILE A 88 5.54 -6.84 4.80
C ILE A 88 6.25 -5.52 4.54
N ASP A 89 6.21 -5.03 3.31
CA ASP A 89 6.79 -3.74 2.94
C ASP A 89 5.80 -2.94 2.13
N LEU A 90 5.80 -1.62 2.32
CA LEU A 90 5.00 -0.69 1.54
C LEU A 90 5.78 0.59 1.32
N GLU A 91 5.98 0.97 0.06
CA GLU A 91 6.51 2.27 -0.35
C GLU A 91 5.47 3.00 -1.19
N VAL A 92 5.32 4.31 -1.02
CA VAL A 92 4.39 5.15 -1.79
C VAL A 92 5.17 6.23 -2.51
N PHE A 93 4.92 6.40 -3.81
CA PHE A 93 5.64 7.35 -4.64
C PHE A 93 5.00 8.74 -4.58
N TYR A 94 5.82 9.74 -4.27
CA TYR A 94 5.47 11.15 -4.32
C TYR A 94 6.41 11.87 -5.28
N ARG A 95 5.84 12.73 -6.14
CA ARG A 95 6.63 13.53 -7.10
C ARG A 95 7.72 14.37 -6.42
N SER A 96 7.44 14.89 -5.23
CA SER A 96 8.35 15.78 -4.49
C SER A 96 9.37 15.05 -3.60
N PHE A 97 9.11 13.78 -3.26
CA PHE A 97 9.89 13.05 -2.24
C PHE A 97 10.41 11.67 -2.71
N GLY A 98 10.02 11.23 -3.91
CA GLY A 98 10.31 9.89 -4.39
C GLY A 98 9.53 8.82 -3.62
N TRP A 99 10.15 7.66 -3.44
CA TRP A 99 9.58 6.52 -2.71
C TRP A 99 9.65 6.74 -1.20
N CYS A 100 8.50 6.97 -0.59
CA CYS A 100 8.36 7.13 0.86
C CYS A 100 8.02 5.79 1.49
N VAL A 101 8.82 5.35 2.45
CA VAL A 101 8.65 4.04 3.11
C VAL A 101 7.58 4.16 4.18
N VAL A 102 6.47 3.42 4.02
CA VAL A 102 5.36 3.37 4.97
C VAL A 102 5.52 2.19 5.92
N LEU A 103 5.78 1.00 5.37
CA LEU A 103 6.02 -0.23 6.13
C LEU A 103 7.36 -0.83 5.76
N ARG A 104 8.04 -1.41 6.74
CA ARG A 104 9.21 -2.25 6.55
C ARG A 104 9.18 -3.43 7.52
N GLY A 105 9.26 -4.64 7.00
CA GLY A 105 9.22 -5.85 7.83
C GLY A 105 7.92 -6.06 8.63
N GLY A 106 6.79 -5.52 8.15
CA GLY A 106 5.47 -5.62 8.79
C GLY A 106 5.15 -4.53 9.81
N GLU A 107 6.12 -3.65 10.09
CA GLU A 107 5.99 -2.55 11.04
C GLU A 107 6.06 -1.20 10.33
N TYR A 108 5.43 -0.19 10.92
CA TYR A 108 5.56 1.19 10.46
C TYR A 108 7.04 1.60 10.48
N ALA A 109 7.52 2.15 9.37
CA ALA A 109 8.89 2.66 9.26
C ALA A 109 9.11 3.84 10.24
N PRO A 110 10.31 4.43 10.37
CA PRO A 110 10.42 5.75 11.00
C PRO A 110 9.59 6.81 10.24
N PRO A 111 9.06 7.85 10.90
CA PRO A 111 8.47 9.00 10.23
C PRO A 111 9.40 9.57 9.16
N GLY A 112 8.83 10.09 8.07
CA GLY A 112 9.60 10.74 7.03
C GLY A 112 9.88 12.22 7.34
N ASN A 113 10.97 12.74 6.80
CA ASN A 113 11.35 14.15 6.92
C ASN A 113 10.56 15.00 5.90
N PHE A 114 9.24 15.08 6.08
CA PHE A 114 8.35 15.87 5.20
C PHE A 114 8.04 17.26 5.75
N TRP A 115 8.15 17.40 7.07
CA TRP A 115 7.79 18.58 7.83
C TRP A 115 9.07 19.09 8.47
N ASP A 116 9.38 20.37 8.30
CA ASP A 116 10.47 20.99 9.07
C ASP A 116 10.09 20.92 10.56
N GLU A 117 11.06 20.53 11.42
CA GLU A 117 10.90 20.67 12.87
C GLU A 117 10.83 22.17 13.18
N GLU A 118 9.66 22.65 13.62
CA GLU A 118 9.47 24.04 14.06
C GLU A 118 10.09 24.30 15.44
#